data_AF-A0A5D6WH57-F1
#
_entry.id   AF-A0A5D6WH57-F1
#
_cell.length_a   1.000
_cell.length_b   1.000
_cell.length_c   1.000
_cell.angle_alpha   90.00
_cell.angle_beta   90.00
_cell.angle_gamma   90.00
#
_symmetry.space_group_name_H-M   'P 1'
#
loop_
_entity.id
_entity.type
_entity.pdbx_description
1 polymer ?
#
loop_
_entity_poly.entity_id
_entity_poly.type
_entity_poly.pdbx_seq_one_letter_code
_entity_poly.pdbx_strand_id
1 'polypeptide(L)' 'MKTIYKLEGKKISKKALIEKMGAERVKRMTEEAWETTMEDPYISNDFMTGSGMLNISFEG' A
#
# COMPACT_ATOMS: atom_id res chain seq x y z
N MET A 1 -4.64 12.76 -5.07
CA MET A 1 -3.52 11.89 -4.69
C MET A 1 -3.67 10.53 -5.32
N LYS A 2 -2.66 10.11 -6.06
CA LYS A 2 -2.57 8.81 -6.71
C LYS A 2 -1.91 7.84 -5.76
N THR A 3 -2.63 6.81 -5.34
CA THR A 3 -2.04 5.73 -4.54
C THR A 3 -1.20 4.83 -5.44
N ILE A 4 0.05 4.63 -5.07
CA ILE A 4 0.98 3.71 -5.72
C ILE A 4 1.23 2.54 -4.78
N TYR A 5 0.95 1.35 -5.31
CA TYR A 5 1.27 0.09 -4.67
C TYR A 5 2.51 -0.50 -5.32
N LYS A 6 3.52 -0.85 -4.52
CA LYS A 6 4.70 -1.58 -4.96
C LYS A 6 4.82 -2.85 -4.14
N LEU A 7 4.74 -4.02 -4.78
CA LEU A 7 4.99 -5.31 -4.14
C LEU A 7 6.39 -5.78 -4.53
N GLU A 8 7.24 -6.04 -3.54
CA GLU A 8 8.66 -6.41 -3.72
C GLU A 8 9.41 -5.41 -4.61
N GLY A 9 9.13 -4.12 -4.43
CA GLY A 9 9.71 -3.04 -5.23
C GLY A 9 9.11 -2.88 -6.64
N LYS A 10 8.20 -3.77 -7.06
CA LYS A 10 7.54 -3.68 -8.38
C LYS A 10 6.15 -3.08 -8.26
N LYS A 11 5.84 -2.13 -9.14
CA LYS A 11 4.51 -1.50 -9.19
C LYS A 11 3.45 -2.55 -9.52
N ILE A 12 2.39 -2.58 -8.71
CA ILE A 12 1.26 -3.49 -8.86
C ILE A 12 -0.05 -2.68 -8.89
N SER A 13 -1.06 -3.18 -9.61
CA SER A 13 -2.37 -2.56 -9.62
C SER A 13 -3.15 -2.92 -8.35
N LYS A 14 -4.02 -2.01 -7.89
CA LYS A 14 -4.90 -2.28 -6.74
C LYS A 14 -5.74 -3.54 -6.94
N LYS A 15 -6.23 -3.79 -8.16
CA LYS A 15 -7.00 -5.00 -8.50
C LYS A 15 -6.18 -6.28 -8.28
N ALA A 16 -4.97 -6.35 -8.82
CA ALA A 16 -4.10 -7.52 -8.64
C ALA A 16 -3.68 -7.72 -7.17
N LEU A 17 -3.54 -6.62 -6.42
CA LEU A 17 -3.27 -6.68 -4.99
C LEU A 17 -4.46 -7.27 -4.20
N ILE A 18 -5.68 -6.85 -4.55
CA ILE A 18 -6.93 -7.36 -3.97
C ILE A 18 -7.11 -8.85 -4.29
N GLU A 19 -6.82 -9.29 -5.51
CA GLU A 19 -6.88 -10.70 -5.89
C GLU A 19 -5.86 -11.56 -5.11
N LYS A 20 -4.70 -11.01 -4.77
CA LYS A 20 -3.67 -11.72 -3.98
C LYS A 20 -3.96 -11.77 -2.48
N MET A 21 -4.50 -10.69 -1.90
CA MET A 21 -4.52 -10.50 -0.44
C MET A 21 -5.92 -10.30 0.15
N GLY A 22 -6.93 -10.12 -0.70
CA GLY A 22 -8.30 -9.80 -0.33
C GLY A 22 -8.58 -8.30 -0.27
N ALA A 23 -9.81 -7.92 -0.61
CA ALA A 23 -10.25 -6.53 -0.69
C ALA A 23 -10.21 -5.81 0.67
N GLU A 24 -10.68 -6.48 1.72
CA GLU A 24 -10.72 -5.92 3.08
C GLU A 24 -9.32 -5.61 3.61
N ARG A 25 -8.36 -6.51 3.36
CA ARG A 25 -6.98 -6.35 3.84
C ARG A 25 -6.29 -5.19 3.13
N VAL A 26 -6.42 -5.10 1.81
CA VAL A 26 -5.87 -4.00 1.02
C VAL A 26 -6.49 -2.66 1.41
N LYS A 27 -7.80 -2.65 1.68
CA LYS A 27 -8.50 -1.44 2.10
C LYS A 27 -7.92 -0.91 3.42
N ARG A 28 -7.86 -1.76 4.45
CA ARG A 28 -7.26 -1.42 5.76
C ARG A 28 -5.82 -0.90 5.65
N MET A 29 -4.95 -1.63 4.93
CA MET A 29 -3.55 -1.19 4.75
C MET A 29 -3.46 0.16 4.02
N THR A 30 -4.36 0.43 3.08
CA THR A 30 -4.40 1.72 2.38
C THR A 30 -4.87 2.84 3.32
N GLU A 31 -5.85 2.59 4.18
CA GLU A 31 -6.33 3.54 5.19
C GLU A 31 -5.23 3.84 6.22
N GLU A 32 -4.59 2.82 6.77
CA GLU A 32 -3.45 2.99 7.70
C GLU A 32 -2.31 3.79 7.05
N ALA A 33 -1.92 3.43 5.82
CA ALA A 33 -0.88 4.15 5.10
C ALA A 33 -1.24 5.62 4.83
N TRP A 34 -2.52 5.89 4.59
CA TRP A 34 -3.01 7.23 4.37
C TRP A 34 -2.93 8.08 5.64
N GLU A 35 -3.38 7.54 6.77
CA GLU A 35 -3.28 8.21 8.08
C GLU A 35 -1.82 8.50 8.43
N THR A 36 -0.92 7.53 8.26
CA THR A 36 0.51 7.74 8.48
C THR A 36 1.10 8.79 7.55
N THR A 37 0.74 8.80 6.26
CA THR A 37 1.22 9.80 5.30
C THR A 37 0.68 11.20 5.61
N MET A 38 -0.54 11.29 6.14
CA MET A 38 -1.14 12.55 6.60
C MET A 38 -0.44 13.09 7.85
N GLU A 39 -0.02 12.21 8.75
CA GLU A 39 0.71 12.58 9.97
C GLU A 39 2.15 12.99 9.64
N ASP A 40 2.86 12.18 8.85
CA ASP A 40 4.20 12.50 8.37
C ASP A 40 4.43 11.94 6.93
N PRO A 41 4.62 12.81 5.93
CA PRO A 41 4.78 12.40 4.54
C PRO A 41 6.14 11.76 4.23
N TYR A 42 7.10 11.78 5.15
CA TYR A 42 8.42 11.14 4.99
C TYR A 42 8.44 9.70 5.50
N ILE A 43 7.41 9.27 6.23
CA ILE A 43 7.27 7.88 6.67
C ILE A 43 6.90 6.99 5.47
N SER A 44 7.70 5.95 5.26
CA SER A 44 7.40 4.92 4.28
C SER A 44 6.42 3.90 4.85
N ASN A 45 5.35 3.60 4.12
CA ASN A 45 4.34 2.64 4.53
C ASN A 45 4.65 1.26 3.95
N ASP A 46 5.57 0.56 4.60
CA ASP A 46 5.99 -0.79 4.25
C ASP A 46 5.25 -1.84 5.10
N PHE A 47 4.44 -2.65 4.43
CA PHE A 47 3.67 -3.74 5.03
C PHE A 47 4.28 -5.08 4.64
N MET A 48 4.66 -5.88 5.63
CA MET A 48 5.04 -7.27 5.38
C MET A 48 3.78 -8.09 5.08
N THR A 49 3.65 -8.56 3.83
CA THR A 49 2.54 -9.42 3.42
C THR A 49 3.04 -10.84 3.22
N GLY A 50 2.14 -11.83 3.29
CA GLY A 50 2.49 -13.21 2.96
C GLY A 50 2.94 -13.41 1.50
N SER A 51 2.79 -12.39 0.65
CA SER A 51 3.27 -12.36 -0.74
C SER A 51 4.49 -11.46 -0.96
N GLY A 52 5.14 -10.98 0.11
CA GLY A 52 6.31 -10.10 0.06
C GLY A 52 6.06 -8.73 0.69
N MET A 53 7.03 -7.82 0.56
CA MET A 53 6.95 -6.46 1.12
C MET A 53 6.10 -5.56 0.21
N LEU A 54 4.98 -5.08 0.73
CA LEU A 54 4.10 -4.13 0.07
C LEU A 54 4.41 -2.72 0.57
N ASN A 55 4.91 -1.87 -0.31
CA ASN A 55 5.06 -0.45 -0.06
C ASN A 55 3.86 0.31 -0.65
N ILE A 56 3.24 1.18 0.15
CA ILE A 56 2.15 2.07 -0.27
C ILE A 56 2.66 3.51 -0.19
N SER A 57 2.61 4.22 -1.31
CA SER A 57 2.97 5.65 -1.37
C SER A 57 1.83 6.44 -2.00
N PHE A 58 1.75 7.72 -1.67
CA PHE A 58 0.77 8.64 -2.24
C PHE A 58 1.50 9.75 -2.99
N GLU A 59 1.29 9.84 -4.29
CA GLU A 59 1.79 10.95 -5.10
C GLU A 59 0.67 12.02 -5.22
N GLY A 60 1.00 13.25 -4.83
CA GLY A 60 0.14 14.43 -4.94
C GLY A 60 0.12 14.99 -6.35
#